data_AF-A0A2N1PDH0-F1
#
_entry.id   AF-A0A2N1PDH0-F1
#
_cell.length_a   1.000
_cell.length_b   1.000
_cell.length_c   1.000
_cell.angle_alpha   90.00
_cell.angle_beta   90.00
_cell.angle_gamma   90.00
#
_symmetry.space_group_name_H-M   'P 1'
#
loop_
_entity.id
_entity.type
_entity.pdbx_description
1 polymer ?
#
loop_
_entity_poly.entity_id
_entity_poly.type
_entity_poly.pdbx_seq_one_letter_code
_entity_poly.pdbx_strand_id
1 'polypeptide(L)'
;MSDAENKTNGFEPRIVAFFCNWCTYTAADLAGTARMQYSANVRVIRVMCSGRIDAQFIVKAFREGADGVLIGGCHPGDCHYQEGNYKALRRMTLLKRYMAAMGIEPERLRMEWIAASEGDKVQKVINQMTEQVRRLGPLHLEPMTVAALHEPTAGSAKNVTAVQGGTP
;
A
#
# COMPACT_ATOMS: atom_id res chain seq x y z
N MET A 1 -1.85 34.17 21.28
CA MET A 1 -2.69 32.98 21.02
C MET A 1 -2.04 32.25 19.86
N SER A 2 -0.87 31.68 20.13
CA SER A 2 -0.67 30.25 20.42
C SER A 2 -0.67 29.43 19.12
N ASP A 3 0.34 29.70 18.29
CA ASP A 3 0.83 28.75 17.29
C ASP A 3 1.52 27.61 18.03
N ALA A 4 0.70 26.75 18.62
CA ALA A 4 1.14 25.49 19.19
C ALA A 4 1.53 24.55 18.04
N GLU A 5 2.80 24.66 17.64
CA GLU A 5 3.71 23.53 17.49
C GLU A 5 3.15 22.29 16.76
N ASN A 6 3.28 22.28 15.43
CA ASN A 6 3.35 21.02 14.67
C ASN A 6 4.74 20.87 14.03
N LYS A 7 5.73 20.56 14.88
CA LYS A 7 7.02 20.02 14.42
C LYS A 7 6.82 18.55 14.06
N THR A 8 6.44 18.26 12.82
CA THR A 8 6.78 16.97 12.21
C THR A 8 8.30 16.96 12.01
N ASN A 9 9.02 16.31 12.92
CA ASN A 9 10.48 16.10 12.93
C ASN A 9 11.02 15.59 11.59
N GLY A 10 11.30 16.45 10.60
CA GLY A 10 12.05 16.13 9.37
C GLY A 10 11.64 14.83 8.65
N PHE A 11 10.41 14.35 8.85
CA PHE A 11 9.97 13.04 8.38
C PHE A 11 9.67 13.12 6.90
N GLU A 12 10.40 12.34 6.11
CA GLU A 12 10.17 12.22 4.69
C GLU A 12 9.61 10.83 4.36
N PRO A 13 8.34 10.74 3.94
CA PRO A 13 7.67 9.46 3.72
C PRO A 13 8.37 8.61 2.65
N ARG A 14 8.49 7.30 2.89
CA ARG A 14 8.97 6.36 1.87
C ARG A 14 7.80 5.83 1.07
N ILE A 15 7.71 6.22 -0.20
CA ILE A 15 6.59 5.81 -1.06
C ILE A 15 7.08 4.88 -2.16
N VAL A 16 6.41 3.74 -2.30
CA VAL A 16 6.62 2.81 -3.42
C VAL A 16 5.49 3.00 -4.42
N ALA A 17 5.82 3.27 -5.68
CA ALA A 17 4.84 3.46 -6.74
C ALA A 17 4.91 2.32 -7.76
N PHE A 18 3.80 1.65 -8.05
CA PHE A 18 3.70 0.66 -9.11
C PHE A 18 3.02 1.28 -10.34
N PHE A 19 3.78 1.53 -11.41
CA PHE A 19 3.24 2.18 -12.61
C PHE A 19 3.14 1.20 -13.77
N CYS A 20 1.99 1.18 -14.43
CA CYS A 20 1.81 0.42 -15.65
C CYS A 20 2.65 1.03 -16.79
N ASN A 21 3.29 0.16 -17.56
CA ASN A 21 4.23 0.55 -18.62
C ASN A 21 3.59 1.47 -19.66
N TRP A 22 2.35 1.15 -20.07
CA TRP A 22 1.71 1.75 -21.24
C TRP A 22 1.13 3.15 -21.05
N CYS A 23 0.74 3.49 -19.82
CA CYS A 23 0.06 4.75 -19.54
C CYS A 23 0.82 5.53 -18.47
N THR A 24 0.74 5.09 -17.22
CA THR A 24 1.26 5.89 -16.11
C THR A 24 2.77 6.01 -16.07
N TYR A 25 3.51 4.97 -16.49
CA TYR A 25 4.96 5.07 -16.60
C TYR A 25 5.36 6.05 -17.70
N THR A 26 4.71 5.99 -18.87
CA THR A 26 4.90 6.97 -19.95
C THR A 26 4.54 8.39 -19.53
N ALA A 27 3.49 8.56 -18.72
CA ALA A 27 3.13 9.86 -18.16
C ALA A 27 4.20 10.38 -17.19
N ALA A 28 4.86 9.49 -16.44
CA ALA A 28 5.99 9.87 -15.60
C ALA A 28 7.21 10.28 -16.44
N ASP A 29 7.47 9.58 -17.56
CA ASP A 29 8.50 9.97 -18.52
C ASP A 29 8.18 11.35 -19.15
N LEU A 30 6.91 11.61 -19.46
CA LEU A 30 6.44 12.91 -19.94
C LEU A 30 6.66 14.01 -18.89
N ALA A 31 6.32 13.76 -17.63
CA ALA A 31 6.58 14.70 -16.53
C ALA A 31 8.08 15.01 -16.41
N GLY A 32 8.93 14.00 -16.54
CA GLY A 32 10.39 14.15 -16.52
C GLY A 32 10.93 14.98 -17.69
N THR A 33 10.50 14.68 -18.93
CA THR A 33 10.92 15.43 -20.13
C THR A 33 10.42 16.87 -20.12
N ALA A 34 9.22 17.12 -19.57
CA ALA A 34 8.67 18.44 -19.32
C ALA A 34 9.27 19.15 -18.09
N ARG A 35 10.23 18.53 -17.39
CA ARG A 35 10.92 19.07 -16.20
C ARG A 35 9.99 19.44 -15.05
N MET A 36 8.84 18.76 -14.95
CA MET A 36 7.88 18.95 -13.88
C MET A 36 8.46 18.48 -12.55
N GLN A 37 8.55 19.37 -11.57
CA GLN A 37 9.10 19.04 -10.25
C GLN A 37 8.03 18.44 -9.34
N TYR A 38 8.34 17.32 -8.71
CA TYR A 38 7.49 16.67 -7.71
C TYR A 38 8.36 16.08 -6.59
N SER A 39 7.73 15.66 -5.50
CA SER A 39 8.44 15.13 -4.33
C SER A 39 9.35 13.94 -4.70
N ALA A 40 10.60 13.99 -4.24
CA ALA A 40 11.66 13.03 -4.61
C ALA A 40 11.62 11.70 -3.82
N ASN A 41 10.59 11.51 -3.00
CA ASN A 41 10.47 10.42 -2.03
C ASN A 41 9.68 9.21 -2.56
N VAL A 42 9.29 9.25 -3.84
CA VAL A 42 8.62 8.16 -4.54
C VAL A 42 9.62 7.32 -5.34
N ARG A 43 9.60 6.00 -5.15
CA ARG A 43 10.38 5.04 -5.94
C ARG A 43 9.45 4.25 -6.85
N VAL A 44 9.60 4.42 -8.16
CA VAL A 44 8.75 3.79 -9.16
C VAL A 44 9.26 2.39 -9.52
N ILE A 45 8.38 1.41 -9.41
CA ILE A 45 8.52 0.04 -9.92
C ILE A 45 7.65 -0.09 -11.16
N ARG A 46 8.29 -0.33 -12.30
CA ARG A 46 7.59 -0.54 -13.57
C ARG A 46 6.99 -1.94 -13.63
N VAL A 47 5.71 -2.03 -14.01
CA VAL A 47 5.02 -3.28 -14.33
C VAL A 47 4.34 -3.16 -15.68
N MET A 48 4.14 -4.25 -16.41
CA MET A 48 3.47 -4.16 -17.72
C MET A 48 2.02 -3.67 -17.62
N CYS A 49 1.30 -4.10 -16.58
CA CYS A 49 -0.10 -3.75 -16.35
C CYS A 49 -0.35 -3.56 -14.86
N SER A 50 -1.26 -2.65 -14.48
CA SER A 50 -1.77 -2.58 -13.11
C SER A 50 -2.43 -3.91 -12.68
N GLY A 51 -2.96 -4.67 -13.63
CA GLY A 51 -3.44 -6.04 -13.41
C GLY A 51 -2.39 -7.00 -12.86
N ARG A 52 -1.09 -6.75 -13.06
CA ARG A 52 0.00 -7.58 -12.51
C ARG A 52 0.17 -7.41 -11.00
N ILE A 53 -0.28 -6.27 -10.45
CA ILE A 53 -0.07 -5.88 -9.07
C ILE A 53 -0.93 -6.75 -8.18
N ASP A 54 -0.30 -7.63 -7.40
CA ASP A 54 -0.97 -8.48 -6.43
C ASP A 54 -0.98 -7.85 -5.03
N ALA A 55 -1.96 -8.23 -4.19
CA ALA A 55 -2.04 -7.77 -2.81
C ALA A 55 -0.77 -8.08 -2.01
N GLN A 56 -0.10 -9.22 -2.30
CA GLN A 56 1.16 -9.59 -1.66
C GLN A 56 2.28 -8.57 -1.91
N PHE A 57 2.29 -7.88 -3.06
CA PHE A 57 3.29 -6.83 -3.31
C PHE A 57 3.08 -5.62 -2.42
N ILE A 58 1.82 -5.27 -2.16
CA ILE A 58 1.45 -4.12 -1.33
C ILE A 58 1.78 -4.41 0.13
N VAL A 59 1.36 -5.57 0.63
CA VAL A 59 1.67 -6.02 2.01
C VAL A 59 3.18 -6.13 2.21
N LYS A 60 3.90 -6.70 1.24
CA LYS A 60 5.37 -6.73 1.28
C LYS A 60 5.96 -5.32 1.33
N ALA A 61 5.51 -4.39 0.49
CA ALA A 61 6.01 -3.01 0.51
C ALA A 61 5.88 -2.37 1.90
N PHE A 62 4.72 -2.50 2.54
CA PHE A 62 4.53 -2.02 3.91
C PHE A 62 5.45 -2.73 4.91
N ARG A 63 5.59 -4.05 4.82
CA ARG A 63 6.47 -4.83 5.70
C ARG A 63 7.95 -4.46 5.55
N GLU A 64 8.39 -4.06 4.36
CA GLU A 64 9.76 -3.58 4.09
C GLU A 64 9.94 -2.09 4.46
N GLY A 65 8.95 -1.45 5.11
CA GLY A 65 9.04 -0.09 5.64
C GLY A 65 8.60 1.02 4.68
N ALA A 66 7.70 0.73 3.73
CA ALA A 66 7.02 1.79 3.01
C ALA A 66 5.96 2.46 3.90
N ASP A 67 5.91 3.79 3.87
CA ASP A 67 4.88 4.57 4.58
C ASP A 67 3.62 4.75 3.72
N GLY A 68 3.75 4.57 2.41
CA GLY A 68 2.66 4.64 1.45
C GLY A 68 2.96 3.87 0.16
N VAL A 69 1.90 3.42 -0.50
CA VAL A 69 1.95 2.71 -1.77
C VAL A 69 1.02 3.39 -2.77
N LEU A 70 1.58 3.79 -3.92
CA LEU A 70 0.85 4.38 -5.03
C LEU A 70 0.76 3.38 -6.18
N ILE A 71 -0.39 3.29 -6.83
CA ILE A 71 -0.60 2.45 -8.03
C ILE A 71 -1.10 3.34 -9.16
N GLY A 72 -0.40 3.28 -10.29
CA GLY A 72 -0.76 3.96 -11.52
C GLY A 72 -1.21 2.98 -12.59
N GLY A 73 -2.42 3.15 -13.11
CA GLY A 73 -2.93 2.37 -14.24
C GLY A 73 -3.52 3.23 -15.35
N CYS A 74 -3.74 2.62 -16.51
CA CYS A 74 -4.57 3.21 -17.57
C CYS A 74 -6.01 3.41 -17.09
N HIS A 75 -6.70 4.41 -17.65
CA HIS A 75 -8.12 4.65 -17.40
C HIS A 75 -8.98 3.41 -17.67
N PRO A 76 -10.06 3.20 -16.91
CA PRO A 76 -11.05 2.18 -17.22
C PRO A 76 -11.54 2.30 -18.66
N GLY A 77 -11.41 1.24 -19.45
CA GLY A 77 -11.70 1.24 -20.90
C GLY A 77 -10.46 1.32 -21.79
N ASP A 78 -9.38 1.96 -21.32
CA ASP A 78 -8.16 2.20 -22.10
C ASP A 78 -7.00 1.24 -21.75
N CYS A 79 -7.30 0.14 -21.07
CA CYS A 79 -6.25 -0.80 -20.69
C CYS A 79 -5.65 -1.45 -21.94
N HIS A 80 -4.33 -1.37 -22.09
CA HIS A 80 -3.62 -2.08 -23.17
C HIS A 80 -3.90 -3.59 -23.17
N TYR A 81 -4.15 -4.17 -22.00
CA TYR A 81 -4.52 -5.58 -21.84
C TYR A 81 -6.02 -5.76 -21.55
N GLN A 82 -6.85 -4.85 -22.07
CA GLN A 82 -8.32 -4.81 -22.02
C GLN A 82 -8.92 -4.66 -20.62
N GLU A 83 -8.69 -5.61 -19.73
CA GLU A 83 -9.39 -5.67 -18.43
C GLU A 83 -8.49 -5.71 -17.19
N GLY A 84 -7.17 -5.63 -17.39
CA GLY A 84 -6.21 -5.75 -16.28
C GLY A 84 -6.43 -4.74 -15.16
N ASN A 85 -6.78 -3.50 -15.52
CA ASN A 85 -7.08 -2.43 -14.56
C ASN A 85 -8.37 -2.67 -13.76
N TYR A 86 -9.43 -3.22 -14.36
CA TYR A 86 -10.65 -3.59 -13.61
C TYR A 86 -10.38 -4.68 -12.57
N LYS A 87 -9.54 -5.67 -12.91
CA LYS A 87 -9.11 -6.70 -11.94
C LYS A 87 -8.26 -6.11 -10.81
N ALA A 88 -7.43 -5.10 -11.12
CA ALA A 88 -6.67 -4.38 -10.10
C ALA A 88 -7.58 -3.57 -9.18
N LEU A 89 -8.55 -2.84 -9.73
CA LEU A 89 -9.52 -2.05 -8.96
C LEU A 89 -10.24 -2.91 -7.93
N ARG A 90 -10.86 -4.02 -8.35
CA ARG A 90 -11.56 -4.94 -7.43
C ARG A 90 -10.66 -5.43 -6.29
N ARG A 91 -9.43 -5.84 -6.60
CA ARG A 91 -8.46 -6.32 -5.60
C ARG A 91 -8.03 -5.22 -4.62
N MET A 92 -7.73 -4.02 -5.12
CA MET A 92 -7.28 -2.92 -4.25
C MET A 92 -8.42 -2.37 -3.38
N THR A 93 -9.65 -2.35 -3.89
CA THR A 93 -10.84 -2.01 -3.08
C THR A 93 -11.01 -2.98 -1.91
N LEU A 94 -10.86 -4.28 -2.15
CA LEU A 94 -10.93 -5.29 -1.09
C LEU A 94 -9.74 -5.19 -0.12
N LEU A 95 -8.53 -5.01 -0.64
CA LEU A 95 -7.32 -4.89 0.16
C LEU A 95 -7.40 -3.71 1.14
N LYS A 96 -7.93 -2.56 0.72
CA LYS A 96 -8.14 -1.40 1.61
C LYS A 96 -8.99 -1.74 2.85
N ARG A 97 -10.00 -2.59 2.69
CA ARG A 97 -10.84 -3.03 3.83
C ARG A 97 -10.04 -3.91 4.78
N TYR A 98 -9.23 -4.83 4.25
CA TYR A 98 -8.34 -5.65 5.07
C TYR A 98 -7.24 -4.84 5.76
N MET A 99 -6.69 -3.83 5.08
CA MET A 99 -5.72 -2.92 5.69
C MET A 99 -6.29 -2.22 6.93
N ALA A 100 -7.52 -1.70 6.83
CA ALA A 100 -8.20 -1.10 7.98
C ALA A 100 -8.35 -2.08 9.15
N ALA A 101 -8.72 -3.34 8.87
CA ALA A 101 -8.83 -4.39 9.88
C ALA A 101 -7.47 -4.79 10.51
N MET A 102 -6.37 -4.56 9.80
CA MET A 102 -4.99 -4.78 10.30
C MET A 102 -4.41 -3.53 10.99
N GLY A 103 -5.20 -2.46 11.18
CA GLY A 103 -4.73 -1.21 11.78
C GLY A 103 -3.85 -0.35 10.87
N ILE A 104 -3.87 -0.61 9.55
CA ILE A 104 -3.16 0.22 8.56
C ILE A 104 -4.17 1.17 7.93
N GLU A 105 -3.89 2.47 7.96
CA GLU A 105 -4.75 3.50 7.39
C GLU A 105 -4.94 3.28 5.89
N PRO A 106 -6.18 3.09 5.39
CA PRO A 106 -6.45 2.83 3.97
C PRO A 106 -5.93 3.91 3.01
N GLU A 107 -5.75 5.13 3.52
CA GLU A 107 -5.16 6.29 2.86
C GLU A 107 -3.69 6.05 2.47
N ARG A 108 -2.98 5.12 3.12
CA ARG A 108 -1.61 4.75 2.74
C ARG A 108 -1.55 3.96 1.43
N LEU A 109 -2.67 3.42 0.94
CA LEU A 109 -2.77 2.80 -0.38
C LEU A 109 -3.60 3.68 -1.31
N ARG A 110 -3.01 4.13 -2.42
CA ARG A 110 -3.71 4.94 -3.42
C ARG A 110 -3.59 4.31 -4.80
N MET A 111 -4.72 4.23 -5.51
CA MET A 111 -4.76 3.80 -6.91
C MET A 111 -5.31 4.96 -7.73
N GLU A 112 -4.61 5.30 -8.81
CA GLU A 112 -4.93 6.40 -9.70
C GLU A 112 -4.90 5.96 -11.15
N TRP A 113 -5.78 6.58 -11.94
CA TRP A 113 -5.88 6.36 -13.37
C TRP A 113 -5.24 7.52 -14.11
N ILE A 114 -4.15 7.23 -14.81
CA ILE A 114 -3.29 8.23 -15.45
C ILE A 114 -2.94 7.73 -16.85
N ALA A 115 -3.46 8.43 -17.88
CA ALA A 115 -3.14 8.24 -19.29
C ALA A 115 -1.72 8.73 -19.62
N ALA A 116 -1.15 8.22 -20.71
CA ALA A 116 0.22 8.53 -21.14
C ALA A 116 0.51 10.04 -21.34
N SER A 117 -0.51 10.82 -21.68
CA SER A 117 -0.41 12.27 -21.90
C SER A 117 -0.60 13.11 -20.62
N GLU A 118 -0.97 12.51 -19.50
CA GLU A 118 -1.31 13.21 -18.24
C GLU A 118 -0.08 13.36 -17.32
N GLY A 119 1.02 13.93 -17.82
CA GLY A 119 2.25 14.13 -17.04
C GLY A 119 2.07 15.10 -15.86
N ASP A 120 1.26 16.14 -16.03
CA ASP A 120 0.84 17.08 -15.00
C ASP A 120 0.08 16.38 -13.86
N LYS A 121 -0.74 15.38 -14.21
CA LYS A 121 -1.47 14.58 -13.24
C LYS A 121 -0.54 13.68 -12.43
N VAL A 122 0.50 13.10 -13.03
CA VAL A 122 1.53 12.33 -12.29
C VAL A 122 2.17 13.22 -11.22
N GLN A 123 2.64 14.41 -11.62
CA GLN A 123 3.23 15.39 -10.71
C GLN A 123 2.27 15.70 -9.54
N LYS A 124 1.02 16.03 -9.86
CA LYS A 124 0.00 16.36 -8.86
C LYS A 124 -0.28 15.20 -7.92
N VAL A 125 -0.47 14.00 -8.44
CA VAL A 125 -0.78 12.79 -7.66
C VAL A 125 0.37 12.42 -6.74
N ILE A 126 1.62 12.49 -7.20
CA ILE A 126 2.80 12.23 -6.38
C ILE A 126 2.84 13.20 -5.20
N ASN A 127 2.73 14.52 -5.45
CA ASN A 127 2.77 15.52 -4.40
C ASN A 127 1.63 15.33 -3.40
N GLN A 128 0.41 15.09 -3.89
CA GLN A 128 -0.75 14.82 -3.02
C GLN A 128 -0.55 13.57 -2.18
N MET A 129 -0.01 12.49 -2.75
CA MET A 129 0.28 11.26 -2.01
C MET A 129 1.33 11.51 -0.92
N THR A 130 2.39 12.25 -1.25
CA THR A 130 3.42 12.63 -0.28
C THR A 130 2.86 13.44 0.88
N GLU A 131 2.06 14.47 0.61
CA GLU A 131 1.42 15.25 1.68
C GLU A 131 0.44 14.42 2.51
N GLN A 132 -0.34 13.56 1.86
CA GLN A 132 -1.28 12.68 2.55
C GLN A 132 -0.55 11.76 3.53
N VAL A 133 0.51 11.08 3.10
CA VAL A 133 1.29 10.19 3.97
C VAL A 133 2.05 10.97 5.04
N ARG A 134 2.57 12.16 4.71
CA ARG A 134 3.25 13.01 5.69
C ARG A 134 2.33 13.39 6.85
N ARG A 135 1.05 13.67 6.57
CA ARG A 135 0.04 13.96 7.60
C ARG A 135 -0.30 12.76 8.48
N LEU A 136 -0.23 11.54 7.93
CA LEU A 136 -0.44 10.30 8.68
C LEU A 136 0.79 9.93 9.54
N GLY A 137 1.95 10.49 9.24
CA GLY A 137 3.20 10.15 9.91
C GLY A 137 3.77 8.78 9.50
N PRO A 138 4.91 8.37 10.11
CA PRO A 138 5.56 7.10 9.82
C PRO A 138 4.65 5.92 10.13
N LEU A 139 4.71 4.88 9.29
CA LEU A 139 4.02 3.62 9.56
C LEU A 139 4.91 2.72 10.43
N HIS A 140 4.42 2.36 11.62
CA HIS A 140 5.08 1.41 12.49
C HIS A 140 4.32 0.08 12.47
N LEU A 141 4.83 -0.90 11.73
CA LEU A 141 4.35 -2.27 11.78
C LEU A 141 5.25 -3.05 12.74
N GLU A 142 4.66 -3.67 13.76
CA GLU A 142 5.39 -4.67 14.52
C GLU A 142 5.71 -5.86 13.61
N PRO A 143 6.96 -6.36 13.61
CA PRO A 143 7.29 -7.56 12.87
C PRO A 143 6.43 -8.70 13.43
N MET A 144 5.53 -9.25 12.61
CA MET A 144 4.82 -10.48 12.95
C MET A 144 5.86 -11.60 13.07
N THR A 145 6.34 -11.83 14.29
CA THR A 145 7.21 -12.97 14.57
C THR A 145 6.35 -14.22 14.63
N VAL A 146 6.80 -15.29 13.98
CA VAL A 146 6.13 -16.61 14.05
C VAL A 146 6.08 -17.10 15.51
N ALA A 147 6.97 -16.60 16.37
CA ALA A 147 6.98 -16.86 17.81
C ALA A 147 5.65 -16.44 18.49
N ALA A 148 5.06 -15.30 18.09
CA ALA A 148 3.81 -14.80 18.68
C ALA A 148 2.58 -15.69 18.36
N LEU A 149 2.65 -16.54 17.33
CA LEU A 149 1.59 -17.50 16.98
C LEU A 149 1.78 -18.86 17.66
N HIS A 150 2.95 -19.09 18.29
CA HIS A 150 3.30 -20.31 19.01
C HIS A 150 3.36 -20.10 20.52
N GLU A 151 2.71 -19.06 21.06
CA GLU A 151 2.44 -19.02 22.50
C GLU A 151 1.45 -20.15 22.83
N PRO A 152 1.82 -21.16 23.63
CA PRO A 152 0.86 -22.12 24.10
C PRO A 152 -0.15 -21.34 24.95
N THR A 153 -1.41 -21.37 24.57
CA THR A 153 -2.50 -20.79 25.35
C THR A 153 -2.44 -21.38 26.76
N ALA A 154 -1.91 -20.63 27.71
CA ALA A 154 -1.87 -20.97 29.13
C ALA A 154 -3.30 -20.90 29.69
N GLY A 155 -4.12 -21.91 29.37
CA GLY A 155 -5.54 -21.85 29.68
C GLY A 155 -6.40 -23.01 29.18
N SER A 156 -5.90 -24.25 29.14
CA SER A 156 -6.79 -25.41 29.01
C SER A 156 -6.13 -26.70 29.52
N ALA A 157 -5.78 -26.74 30.80
CA ALA A 157 -5.39 -27.98 31.47
C ALA A 157 -5.87 -27.95 32.92
N LYS A 158 -7.19 -27.96 33.15
CA LYS A 158 -7.76 -28.47 34.40
C LYS A 158 -9.00 -29.31 34.12
N ASN A 159 -8.90 -30.57 34.58
CA ASN A 159 -9.94 -31.57 34.82
C ASN A 159 -10.50 -32.35 33.63
N VAL A 160 -9.76 -33.38 33.23
CA VAL A 160 -10.36 -34.68 32.87
C VAL A 160 -9.91 -35.68 33.94
N THR A 161 -10.70 -35.82 35.00
CA THR A 161 -10.55 -36.91 35.96
C THR A 161 -10.81 -38.23 35.23
N ALA A 162 -9.82 -39.13 35.29
CA ALA A 162 -9.88 -40.45 34.70
C ALA A 162 -11.07 -41.25 35.26
N VAL A 163 -12.01 -41.61 34.39
CA VAL A 163 -13.00 -42.65 34.67
C VAL A 163 -12.27 -44.00 34.55
N GLN A 164 -11.98 -44.62 35.69
CA GLN A 164 -11.49 -45.99 35.75
C GLN A 164 -12.61 -46.92 35.28
N GLY A 165 -12.47 -47.44 34.06
CA GLY A 165 -13.30 -48.53 33.55
C GLY A 165 -12.91 -49.84 34.23
N GLY A 166 -13.73 -50.30 35.16
CA GLY A 166 -13.73 -51.69 35.65
C GLY A 166 -14.56 -52.55 34.71
N THR A 167 -13.92 -53.58 34.15
CA THR A 167 -14.60 -54.68 33.43
C THR A 167 -14.98 -55.75 34.45
N PRO A 168 -16.17 -56.39 34.35
CA PRO A 168 -16.56 -57.51 35.21
C PRO A 168 -15.73 -58.78 34.97
#